data_AF-A0A7W9KBM5-F1
#
_entry.id   AF-A0A7W9KBM5-F1
#
_cell.length_a   1.000
_cell.length_b   1.000
_cell.length_c   1.000
_cell.angle_alpha   90.00
_cell.angle_beta   90.00
_cell.angle_gamma   90.00
#
_symmetry.space_group_name_H-M   'P 1'
#
loop_
_entity.id
_entity.type
_entity.pdbx_description
1 polymer ?
#
loop_
_entity_poly.entity_id
_entity_poly.type
_entity_poly.pdbx_seq_one_letter_code
_entity_poly.pdbx_strand_id
1 'polypeptide(L)'
;MSGTFVRSTLLGVGAAVVAALTAFVPSAFGQVAQAAGDPHVVTPQVQSLRAQVHNGTLLKSHGTLAPCAFCQSKLVTAAPGSKTPLSTTVPAGYGADDLAAAYHLPAAATGAQGTIAIIDAGAYPNLEADVNAYRAQYGLPACTVASGCLTIADQHGGPALPPATDFPNTYYEEEVGVETALDMDMASAACPSCKLIELQLPIGDALNGTKEHVDAAMADFGDAVNTAAKLGASAVSMSYQYPSDTDVEFGQAGRDLFHPGMAVLASSGDSGYEGNVHTGWPQNLPWVVSVGGTSLFQNGDGYTDVVWGGAGSGCETDLPAAIGAPPAVSANCGGHRASSDVSAVADPNTGVAVFDTYSPFSGAPYNWILVGGTSASSPFVAGLYARGGHTSQVMGPNTLYTAPKGAFTDVTLGQNAPAHVCPTATPALCSAQKGWDAPTGVGVPNGLAGF
;
A
#
# COMPACT_ATOMS: atom_id res chain seq x y z
N MET A 1 -73.81 25.55 44.50
CA MET A 1 -73.88 25.30 43.04
C MET A 1 -73.73 23.79 42.89
N SER A 2 -74.81 23.05 43.14
CA SER A 2 -75.69 22.46 42.10
C SER A 2 -74.87 21.50 41.24
N GLY A 3 -74.97 20.16 41.30
CA GLY A 3 -76.09 19.28 41.62
C GLY A 3 -76.03 18.18 40.53
N THR A 4 -75.85 16.91 40.89
CA THR A 4 -76.93 15.89 40.95
C THR A 4 -76.93 14.98 39.70
N PHE A 5 -76.69 13.68 39.92
CA PHE A 5 -77.29 12.50 39.26
C PHE A 5 -76.83 12.11 37.83
N VAL A 6 -76.30 10.91 37.55
CA VAL A 6 -76.83 9.51 37.56
C VAL A 6 -77.25 9.02 36.16
N ARG A 7 -77.04 7.71 35.94
CA ARG A 7 -77.49 6.77 34.87
C ARG A 7 -76.53 6.58 33.70
N SER A 8 -75.96 5.39 33.47
CA SER A 8 -76.52 4.04 33.28
C SER A 8 -77.21 3.84 31.92
N THR A 9 -76.61 2.94 31.14
CA THR A 9 -77.20 2.02 30.14
C THR A 9 -77.96 2.61 28.95
N LEU A 10 -77.55 2.24 27.73
CA LEU A 10 -78.33 1.30 26.91
C LEU A 10 -77.57 0.83 25.68
N LEU A 11 -77.75 -0.47 25.42
CA LEU A 11 -77.39 -1.15 24.18
C LEU A 11 -78.10 -0.53 22.98
N GLY A 12 -77.40 -0.49 21.84
CA GLY A 12 -77.97 -0.29 20.52
C GLY A 12 -77.41 -1.32 19.56
N VAL A 13 -78.20 -2.35 19.28
CA VAL A 13 -78.01 -3.34 18.22
C VAL A 13 -78.10 -2.64 16.85
N GLY A 14 -77.16 -2.92 15.94
CA GLY A 14 -77.17 -2.33 14.61
C GLY A 14 -76.35 -3.10 13.59
N ALA A 15 -77.01 -4.07 12.97
CA ALA A 15 -76.84 -4.55 11.59
C ALA A 15 -75.45 -5.02 11.11
N ALA A 16 -75.37 -6.33 10.85
CA ALA A 16 -74.43 -6.94 9.93
C ALA A 16 -74.58 -6.36 8.52
N VAL A 17 -73.47 -5.93 7.92
CA VAL A 17 -73.31 -5.84 6.47
C VAL A 17 -72.04 -6.60 6.11
N VAL A 18 -72.25 -7.71 5.42
CA VAL A 18 -71.23 -8.46 4.69
C VAL A 18 -70.82 -7.61 3.49
N ALA A 19 -69.54 -7.26 3.40
CA ALA A 19 -68.94 -6.77 2.16
C ALA A 19 -67.55 -7.39 2.00
N ALA A 20 -67.45 -8.20 0.94
CA ALA A 20 -66.32 -8.92 0.39
C ALA A 20 -64.91 -8.43 0.76
N LEU A 21 -64.10 -9.35 1.29
CA LEU A 21 -62.64 -9.29 1.17
C LEU A 21 -62.27 -9.33 -0.32
N THR A 22 -61.79 -8.22 -0.86
CA THR A 22 -60.96 -8.23 -2.05
C THR A 22 -59.55 -8.66 -1.65
N ALA A 23 -59.17 -9.86 -2.08
CA ALA A 23 -57.81 -10.35 -1.99
C ALA A 23 -56.89 -9.41 -2.80
N PHE A 24 -56.04 -8.66 -2.11
CA PHE A 24 -54.89 -8.02 -2.72
C PHE A 24 -53.83 -9.08 -2.98
N VAL A 25 -53.59 -9.35 -4.26
CA VAL A 25 -52.47 -10.14 -4.77
C VAL A 25 -51.18 -9.38 -4.43
N PRO A 26 -50.20 -9.97 -3.72
CA PRO A 26 -48.85 -9.41 -3.70
C PRO A 26 -48.24 -9.67 -5.07
N SER A 27 -48.01 -8.60 -5.81
CA SER A 27 -47.15 -8.60 -7.00
C SER A 27 -45.78 -9.15 -6.61
N ALA A 28 -45.41 -10.25 -7.26
CA ALA A 28 -44.08 -10.82 -7.20
C ALA A 28 -43.05 -9.80 -7.67
N PHE A 29 -42.36 -9.15 -6.73
CA PHE A 29 -41.02 -8.66 -7.00
C PHE A 29 -40.14 -9.89 -7.15
N GLY A 30 -39.91 -10.29 -8.40
CA GLY A 30 -38.84 -11.21 -8.73
C GLY A 30 -37.54 -10.57 -8.30
N GLN A 31 -37.07 -10.91 -7.10
CA GLN A 31 -35.65 -10.81 -6.77
C GLN A 31 -34.95 -11.72 -7.77
N VAL A 32 -34.33 -11.13 -8.78
CA VAL A 32 -33.27 -11.81 -9.51
C VAL A 32 -32.15 -11.93 -8.49
N ALA A 33 -32.15 -13.02 -7.73
CA ALA A 33 -30.97 -13.46 -7.03
C ALA A 33 -29.94 -13.74 -8.13
N GLN A 34 -29.04 -12.78 -8.39
CA GLN A 34 -27.77 -13.09 -9.01
C GLN A 34 -27.15 -14.14 -8.11
N ALA A 35 -27.09 -15.38 -8.59
CA ALA A 35 -26.33 -16.41 -7.94
C ALA A 35 -24.91 -15.85 -7.79
N ALA A 36 -24.50 -15.60 -6.54
CA ALA A 36 -23.11 -15.31 -6.24
C ALA A 36 -22.32 -16.52 -6.77
N GLY A 37 -21.57 -16.31 -7.85
CA GLY A 37 -20.66 -17.32 -8.36
C GLY A 37 -19.68 -17.69 -7.24
N ASP A 38 -19.20 -18.92 -7.27
CA ASP A 38 -18.12 -19.34 -6.39
C ASP A 38 -16.95 -18.34 -6.56
N PRO A 39 -16.47 -17.73 -5.47
CA PRO A 39 -15.38 -16.74 -5.48
C PRO A 39 -14.03 -17.34 -5.87
N HIS A 40 -13.97 -18.59 -6.32
CA HIS A 40 -12.79 -19.20 -6.94
C HIS A 40 -12.99 -19.56 -8.42
N VAL A 41 -14.15 -19.29 -9.01
CA VAL A 41 -14.38 -19.52 -10.44
C VAL A 41 -13.70 -18.42 -11.24
N VAL A 42 -12.54 -18.76 -11.80
CA VAL A 42 -11.81 -17.86 -12.71
C VAL A 42 -12.55 -17.80 -14.05
N THR A 43 -13.20 -16.66 -14.31
CA THR A 43 -13.89 -16.42 -15.58
C THR A 43 -12.86 -16.19 -16.71
N PRO A 44 -13.22 -16.44 -17.99
CA PRO A 44 -12.34 -16.12 -19.12
C PRO A 44 -11.87 -14.67 -19.15
N GLN A 45 -12.69 -13.74 -18.65
CA GLN A 45 -12.36 -12.33 -18.51
C GLN A 45 -11.18 -12.12 -17.56
N VAL A 46 -11.20 -12.76 -16.38
CA VAL A 46 -10.11 -12.62 -15.40
C VAL A 46 -8.83 -13.30 -15.88
N GLN A 47 -8.92 -14.43 -16.58
CA GLN A 47 -7.75 -15.06 -17.21
C GLN A 47 -7.09 -14.13 -18.24
N SER A 48 -7.90 -13.42 -19.03
CA SER A 48 -7.40 -12.43 -19.99
C SER A 48 -6.71 -11.26 -19.30
N LEU A 49 -7.29 -10.74 -18.21
CA LEU A 49 -6.66 -9.68 -17.42
C LEU A 49 -5.33 -10.13 -16.82
N ARG A 50 -5.28 -11.33 -16.23
CA ARG A 50 -4.04 -11.90 -15.68
C ARG A 50 -2.96 -12.07 -16.75
N ALA A 51 -3.33 -12.53 -17.94
CA ALA A 51 -2.40 -12.60 -19.06
C ALA A 51 -1.87 -11.22 -19.49
N GLN A 52 -2.71 -10.18 -19.45
CA GLN A 52 -2.31 -8.81 -19.74
C GLN A 52 -1.39 -8.21 -18.65
N VAL A 53 -1.60 -8.55 -17.38
CA VAL A 53 -0.69 -8.18 -16.28
C VAL A 53 0.67 -8.82 -16.53
N HIS A 54 0.71 -10.14 -16.74
CA HIS A 54 1.96 -10.91 -16.84
C HIS A 54 2.84 -10.51 -18.04
N ASN A 55 2.23 -10.02 -19.12
CA ASN A 55 2.95 -9.56 -20.31
C ASN A 55 3.08 -8.02 -20.39
N GLY A 56 2.65 -7.29 -19.36
CA GLY A 56 2.68 -5.82 -19.30
C GLY A 56 1.94 -5.13 -20.45
N THR A 57 0.72 -5.59 -20.73
CA THR A 57 -0.15 -4.97 -21.75
C THR A 57 -1.48 -4.45 -21.22
N LEU A 58 -1.72 -4.55 -19.91
CA LEU A 58 -2.97 -4.14 -19.27
C LEU A 58 -3.35 -2.69 -19.59
N LEU A 59 -2.41 -1.75 -19.47
CA LEU A 59 -2.66 -0.32 -19.71
C LEU A 59 -2.82 0.04 -21.20
N LYS A 60 -2.80 -0.92 -22.13
CA LYS A 60 -3.21 -0.68 -23.52
C LYS A 60 -4.73 -0.50 -23.64
N SER A 61 -5.50 -1.09 -22.74
CA SER A 61 -6.98 -1.02 -22.71
C SER A 61 -7.54 -0.51 -21.39
N HIS A 62 -6.68 -0.14 -20.45
CA HIS A 62 -7.03 0.35 -19.12
C HIS A 62 -6.30 1.66 -18.81
N GLY A 63 -6.78 2.38 -17.80
CA GLY A 63 -6.12 3.60 -17.30
C GLY A 63 -5.60 3.41 -15.88
N THR A 64 -5.09 4.49 -15.30
CA THR A 64 -4.75 4.57 -13.88
C THR A 64 -5.35 5.84 -13.28
N LEU A 65 -5.64 5.81 -11.98
CA LEU A 65 -5.88 6.99 -11.16
C LEU A 65 -4.96 6.96 -9.94
N ALA A 66 -4.62 8.14 -9.41
CA ALA A 66 -3.94 8.25 -8.13
C ALA A 66 -5.02 8.27 -7.04
N PRO A 67 -5.05 7.31 -6.09
CA PRO A 67 -6.06 7.28 -5.04
C PRO A 67 -5.95 8.52 -4.16
N CYS A 68 -4.78 8.83 -3.61
CA CYS A 68 -4.62 10.01 -2.76
C CYS A 68 -3.43 10.90 -3.18
N ALA A 69 -3.36 12.11 -2.61
CA ALA A 69 -2.41 13.14 -3.02
C ALA A 69 -0.95 12.81 -2.67
N PHE A 70 -0.71 12.22 -1.49
CA PHE A 70 0.63 11.97 -0.97
C PHE A 70 1.06 10.51 -0.98
N CYS A 71 0.12 9.56 -1.00
CA CYS A 71 0.45 8.12 -1.06
C CYS A 71 0.93 7.66 -2.44
N GLN A 72 0.62 8.42 -3.49
CA GLN A 72 1.09 8.27 -4.87
C GLN A 72 0.78 6.97 -5.63
N SER A 73 0.26 5.90 -4.99
CA SER A 73 -0.09 4.64 -5.65
C SER A 73 -0.96 4.82 -6.90
N LYS A 74 -0.99 3.77 -7.73
CA LYS A 74 -1.67 3.79 -9.03
C LYS A 74 -2.73 2.70 -9.10
N LEU A 75 -3.99 3.08 -8.91
CA LEU A 75 -5.14 2.19 -9.07
C LEU A 75 -5.50 2.05 -10.55
N VAL A 76 -5.55 0.83 -11.05
CA VAL A 76 -5.96 0.54 -12.44
C VAL A 76 -7.46 0.75 -12.59
N THR A 77 -7.86 1.40 -13.70
CA THR A 77 -9.25 1.73 -13.99
C THR A 77 -9.82 0.93 -15.14
N ALA A 78 -11.15 0.81 -15.20
CA ALA A 78 -11.86 -0.03 -16.16
C ALA A 78 -11.57 0.29 -17.63
N ALA A 79 -11.14 1.52 -17.95
CA ALA A 79 -10.76 1.98 -19.29
C ALA A 79 -9.90 3.25 -19.21
N PRO A 80 -9.18 3.65 -20.28
CA PRO A 80 -8.43 4.90 -20.30
C PRO A 80 -9.34 6.10 -20.00
N GLY A 81 -8.94 6.94 -19.04
CA GLY A 81 -9.73 8.10 -18.61
C GLY A 81 -10.96 7.78 -17.74
N SER A 82 -11.21 6.50 -17.41
CA SER A 82 -12.25 6.10 -16.47
C SER A 82 -11.86 6.50 -15.04
N LYS A 83 -12.86 6.88 -14.24
CA LYS A 83 -12.75 7.03 -12.78
C LYS A 83 -13.18 5.78 -12.01
N THR A 84 -13.68 4.77 -12.71
CA THR A 84 -14.14 3.52 -12.11
C THR A 84 -12.97 2.55 -12.01
N PRO A 85 -12.63 2.05 -10.82
CA PRO A 85 -11.60 1.02 -10.64
C PRO A 85 -11.89 -0.22 -11.49
N LEU A 86 -10.84 -0.89 -11.96
CA LEU A 86 -10.97 -2.21 -12.55
C LEU A 86 -11.10 -3.22 -11.40
N SER A 87 -12.33 -3.66 -11.13
CA SER A 87 -12.62 -4.65 -10.10
C SER A 87 -13.03 -6.01 -10.67
N THR A 88 -12.74 -7.05 -9.89
CA THR A 88 -12.99 -8.46 -10.23
C THR A 88 -13.40 -9.25 -8.98
N THR A 89 -13.94 -10.46 -9.18
CA THR A 89 -14.34 -11.35 -8.07
C THR A 89 -13.22 -12.28 -7.61
N VAL A 90 -12.14 -12.40 -8.39
CA VAL A 90 -10.93 -13.20 -8.10
C VAL A 90 -9.71 -12.42 -8.58
N PRO A 91 -8.52 -12.61 -7.98
CA PRO A 91 -7.36 -11.77 -8.29
C PRO A 91 -6.89 -11.91 -9.74
N ALA A 92 -6.67 -10.77 -10.39
CA ALA A 92 -6.07 -10.68 -11.72
C ALA A 92 -4.59 -10.27 -11.70
N GLY A 93 -4.16 -9.49 -10.70
CA GLY A 93 -2.77 -9.07 -10.52
C GLY A 93 -1.88 -10.14 -9.88
N TYR A 94 -0.61 -9.81 -9.67
CA TYR A 94 0.32 -10.66 -8.92
C TYR A 94 -0.09 -10.77 -7.44
N GLY A 95 -0.04 -11.99 -6.91
CA GLY A 95 -0.34 -12.28 -5.51
C GLY A 95 0.83 -12.91 -4.77
N ALA A 96 0.60 -13.31 -3.50
CA ALA A 96 1.65 -13.81 -2.63
C ALA A 96 2.50 -14.95 -3.23
N ASP A 97 1.85 -15.92 -3.90
CA ASP A 97 2.56 -17.04 -4.54
C ASP A 97 3.43 -16.58 -5.72
N ASP A 98 2.95 -15.64 -6.53
CA ASP A 98 3.70 -15.09 -7.66
C ASP A 98 4.94 -14.34 -7.16
N LEU A 99 4.78 -13.52 -6.11
CA LEU A 99 5.87 -12.73 -5.53
C LEU A 99 6.90 -13.60 -4.82
N ALA A 100 6.45 -14.66 -4.13
CA ALA A 100 7.35 -15.63 -3.52
C ALA A 100 8.18 -16.37 -4.58
N ALA A 101 7.58 -16.73 -5.72
CA ALA A 101 8.27 -17.34 -6.84
C ALA A 101 9.25 -16.36 -7.51
N ALA A 102 8.79 -15.15 -7.83
CA ALA A 102 9.56 -14.12 -8.53
C ALA A 102 10.84 -13.73 -7.77
N TYR A 103 10.73 -13.59 -6.44
CA TYR A 103 11.83 -13.16 -5.59
C TYR A 103 12.52 -14.30 -4.84
N HIS A 104 12.28 -15.54 -5.27
CA HIS A 104 12.90 -16.76 -4.73
C HIS A 104 12.81 -16.85 -3.19
N LEU A 105 11.68 -16.45 -2.63
CA LEU A 105 11.47 -16.49 -1.20
C LEU A 105 11.38 -17.94 -0.72
N PRO A 106 11.96 -18.26 0.43
CA PRO A 106 11.83 -19.61 0.97
C PRO A 106 10.39 -19.85 1.44
N ALA A 107 10.07 -21.06 1.93
CA ALA A 107 8.71 -21.36 2.38
C ALA A 107 8.25 -20.42 3.52
N ALA A 108 6.97 -20.07 3.56
CA ALA A 108 6.41 -19.11 4.53
C ALA A 108 6.73 -19.42 6.00
N ALA A 109 6.79 -20.70 6.38
CA ALA A 109 7.12 -21.15 7.72
C ALA A 109 8.62 -20.97 8.08
N THR A 110 9.45 -20.57 7.12
CA THR A 110 10.88 -20.32 7.29
C THR A 110 11.14 -18.81 7.30
N GLY A 111 12.01 -18.39 8.22
CA GLY A 111 12.27 -16.98 8.52
C GLY A 111 11.95 -16.64 9.98
N ALA A 112 12.28 -15.41 10.36
CA ALA A 112 11.86 -14.82 11.61
C ALA A 112 10.35 -14.52 11.59
N GLN A 113 9.77 -14.40 12.78
CA GLN A 113 8.39 -13.98 12.99
C GLN A 113 8.40 -12.56 13.55
N GLY A 114 8.97 -11.64 12.77
CA GLY A 114 9.05 -10.23 13.13
C GLY A 114 7.67 -9.56 13.16
N THR A 115 7.70 -8.26 13.43
CA THR A 115 6.52 -7.40 13.41
C THR A 115 6.69 -6.34 12.34
N ILE A 116 5.68 -6.15 11.51
CA ILE A 116 5.65 -5.13 10.46
C ILE A 116 4.64 -4.07 10.89
N ALA A 117 5.03 -2.81 10.88
CA ALA A 117 4.11 -1.70 11.04
C ALA A 117 3.89 -0.99 9.69
N ILE A 118 2.63 -0.77 9.37
CA ILE A 118 2.17 0.09 8.29
C ILE A 118 1.62 1.37 8.92
N ILE A 119 1.89 2.51 8.28
CA ILE A 119 1.50 3.84 8.78
C ILE A 119 0.77 4.55 7.65
N ASP A 120 -0.55 4.69 7.81
CA ASP A 120 -1.42 5.33 6.84
C ASP A 120 -2.36 6.35 7.50
N ALA A 121 -2.88 7.28 6.70
CA ALA A 121 -3.79 8.31 7.17
C ALA A 121 -5.26 7.93 6.97
N GLY A 122 -6.04 7.95 8.04
CA GLY A 122 -7.47 7.64 8.05
C GLY A 122 -7.78 6.33 8.75
N ALA A 123 -9.07 6.11 9.01
CA ALA A 123 -9.54 4.86 9.58
C ALA A 123 -9.82 3.83 8.48
N TYR A 124 -9.58 2.56 8.77
CA TYR A 124 -9.99 1.43 7.93
C TYR A 124 -10.76 0.39 8.75
N PRO A 125 -12.08 0.55 8.95
CA PRO A 125 -12.88 -0.34 9.79
C PRO A 125 -13.02 -1.77 9.24
N ASN A 126 -12.87 -1.99 7.93
CA ASN A 126 -12.92 -3.31 7.30
C ASN A 126 -11.57 -4.05 7.29
N LEU A 127 -10.48 -3.45 7.79
CA LEU A 127 -9.12 -3.92 7.59
C LEU A 127 -8.90 -5.39 7.98
N GLU A 128 -9.35 -5.79 9.17
CA GLU A 128 -9.19 -7.18 9.61
C GLU A 128 -9.91 -8.16 8.66
N ALA A 129 -11.09 -7.80 8.17
CA ALA A 129 -11.84 -8.66 7.25
C ALA A 129 -11.13 -8.77 5.90
N ASP A 130 -10.67 -7.64 5.36
CA ASP A 130 -10.08 -7.57 4.02
C ASP A 130 -8.71 -8.24 3.96
N VAL A 131 -7.81 -7.97 4.93
CA VAL A 131 -6.51 -8.66 4.99
C VAL A 131 -6.67 -10.17 5.16
N ASN A 132 -7.70 -10.64 5.88
CA ASN A 132 -7.97 -12.07 6.02
C ASN A 132 -8.59 -12.68 4.77
N ALA A 133 -9.36 -11.93 3.98
CA ALA A 133 -9.83 -12.39 2.68
C ALA A 133 -8.67 -12.55 1.69
N TYR A 134 -7.74 -11.59 1.65
CA TYR A 134 -6.49 -11.73 0.88
C TYR A 134 -5.70 -12.96 1.32
N ARG A 135 -5.43 -13.08 2.63
CA ARG A 135 -4.64 -14.17 3.18
C ARG A 135 -5.30 -15.53 2.93
N ALA A 136 -6.62 -15.64 3.04
CA ALA A 136 -7.34 -16.87 2.72
C ALA A 136 -7.22 -17.24 1.23
N GLN A 137 -7.31 -16.27 0.32
CA GLN A 137 -7.18 -16.51 -1.13
C GLN A 137 -5.82 -17.11 -1.50
N TYR A 138 -4.76 -16.75 -0.80
CA TYR A 138 -3.39 -17.25 -1.02
C TYR A 138 -2.95 -18.31 -0.01
N GLY A 139 -3.88 -18.89 0.76
CA GLY A 139 -3.55 -19.96 1.73
C GLY A 139 -2.62 -19.53 2.86
N LEU A 140 -2.54 -18.24 3.16
CA LEU A 140 -1.76 -17.68 4.26
C LEU A 140 -2.53 -17.82 5.59
N PRO A 141 -1.86 -17.98 6.75
CA PRO A 141 -2.53 -18.08 8.04
C PRO A 141 -3.37 -16.82 8.33
N ALA A 142 -4.54 -16.95 8.96
CA ALA A 142 -5.31 -15.77 9.36
C ALA A 142 -4.52 -14.85 10.32
N CYS A 143 -4.70 -13.54 10.18
CA CYS A 143 -4.10 -12.53 11.05
C CYS A 143 -5.20 -11.62 11.61
N THR A 144 -5.52 -11.78 12.90
CA THR A 144 -6.65 -11.09 13.55
C THR A 144 -6.23 -10.42 14.85
N VAL A 145 -7.01 -9.44 15.30
CA VAL A 145 -6.83 -8.83 16.63
C VAL A 145 -7.02 -9.88 17.73
N ALA A 146 -8.01 -10.76 17.58
CA ALA A 146 -8.30 -11.81 18.56
C ALA A 146 -7.16 -12.83 18.72
N SER A 147 -6.40 -13.11 17.66
CA SER A 147 -5.22 -13.99 17.72
C SER A 147 -3.95 -13.27 18.19
N GLY A 148 -3.98 -11.94 18.30
CA GLY A 148 -2.82 -11.10 18.57
C GLY A 148 -1.82 -11.02 17.41
N CYS A 149 -2.24 -11.43 16.21
CA CYS A 149 -1.45 -11.27 14.99
C CYS A 149 -1.54 -9.84 14.44
N LEU A 150 -2.75 -9.25 14.47
CA LEU A 150 -3.02 -7.91 14.00
C LEU A 150 -3.20 -6.94 15.18
N THR A 151 -2.64 -5.75 15.09
CA THR A 151 -2.94 -4.61 15.95
C THR A 151 -3.40 -3.45 15.07
N ILE A 152 -4.47 -2.76 15.47
CA ILE A 152 -4.94 -1.54 14.81
C ILE A 152 -5.03 -0.46 15.88
N ALA A 153 -4.31 0.63 15.71
CA ALA A 153 -4.19 1.69 16.71
C ALA A 153 -4.05 3.07 16.05
N ASP A 154 -4.28 4.14 16.81
CA ASP A 154 -3.88 5.49 16.40
C ASP A 154 -2.35 5.67 16.44
N GLN A 155 -1.84 6.80 15.94
CA GLN A 155 -0.41 7.11 15.87
C GLN A 155 0.31 7.12 17.24
N HIS A 156 -0.44 7.18 18.34
CA HIS A 156 0.09 7.16 19.70
C HIS A 156 -0.07 5.80 20.40
N GLY A 157 -0.56 4.77 19.70
CA GLY A 157 -0.79 3.42 20.23
C GLY A 157 -2.08 3.30 21.04
N GLY A 158 -2.98 4.28 20.90
CA GLY A 158 -4.33 4.29 21.46
C GLY A 158 -5.33 3.47 20.63
N PRO A 159 -6.64 3.60 20.91
CA PRO A 159 -7.68 2.98 20.11
C PRO A 159 -7.61 3.41 18.64
N ALA A 160 -7.98 2.52 17.71
CA ALA A 160 -8.14 2.85 16.30
C ALA A 160 -9.05 4.09 16.11
N LEU A 161 -8.76 4.88 15.08
CA LEU A 161 -9.52 6.08 14.77
C LEU A 161 -10.95 5.72 14.33
N PRO A 162 -11.96 6.52 14.70
CA PRO A 162 -13.30 6.35 14.16
C PRO A 162 -13.33 6.73 12.67
N PRO A 163 -14.08 6.02 11.82
CA PRO A 163 -14.24 6.41 10.43
C PRO A 163 -14.97 7.75 10.31
N ALA A 164 -14.59 8.53 9.32
CA ALA A 164 -15.28 9.74 8.94
C ALA A 164 -16.73 9.46 8.57
N THR A 165 -17.57 10.48 8.77
CA THR A 165 -19.02 10.37 8.51
C THR A 165 -19.54 11.48 7.61
N ASP A 166 -18.68 12.45 7.27
CA ASP A 166 -19.00 13.65 6.54
C ASP A 166 -18.14 13.82 5.29
N PHE A 167 -18.72 14.46 4.28
CA PHE A 167 -17.99 14.86 3.08
C PHE A 167 -17.19 16.15 3.35
N PRO A 168 -15.94 16.28 2.88
CA PRO A 168 -15.24 15.39 1.94
C PRO A 168 -14.42 14.26 2.57
N ASN A 169 -14.41 14.12 3.90
CA ASN A 169 -13.53 13.16 4.57
C ASN A 169 -13.84 11.70 4.20
N THR A 170 -15.11 11.33 4.04
CA THR A 170 -15.47 9.98 3.57
C THR A 170 -14.95 9.66 2.17
N TYR A 171 -14.83 10.68 1.31
CA TYR A 171 -14.25 10.50 -0.03
C TYR A 171 -12.76 10.21 0.05
N TYR A 172 -12.03 10.98 0.86
CA TYR A 172 -10.60 10.79 1.04
C TYR A 172 -10.26 9.51 1.81
N GLU A 173 -11.07 9.11 2.80
CA GLU A 173 -10.88 7.82 3.48
C GLU A 173 -11.09 6.63 2.54
N GLU A 174 -12.06 6.69 1.61
CA GLU A 174 -12.21 5.65 0.59
C GLU A 174 -10.98 5.57 -0.33
N GLU A 175 -10.42 6.72 -0.69
CA GLU A 175 -9.21 6.79 -1.51
C GLU A 175 -7.97 6.25 -0.79
N VAL A 176 -7.76 6.62 0.48
CA VAL A 176 -6.63 6.11 1.27
C VAL A 176 -6.83 4.64 1.67
N GLY A 177 -8.07 4.16 1.79
CA GLY A 177 -8.36 2.75 2.00
C GLY A 177 -7.70 1.84 0.96
N VAL A 178 -7.58 2.29 -0.29
CA VAL A 178 -6.87 1.56 -1.35
C VAL A 178 -5.36 1.41 -1.02
N GLU A 179 -4.75 2.45 -0.46
CA GLU A 179 -3.35 2.44 -0.05
C GLU A 179 -3.12 1.46 1.10
N THR A 180 -3.91 1.58 2.16
CA THR A 180 -3.77 0.71 3.33
C THR A 180 -4.05 -0.75 3.00
N ALA A 181 -5.01 -1.02 2.10
CA ALA A 181 -5.24 -2.38 1.60
C ALA A 181 -4.01 -2.91 0.86
N LEU A 182 -3.44 -2.10 -0.04
CA LEU A 182 -2.21 -2.45 -0.76
C LEU A 182 -1.07 -2.77 0.20
N ASP A 183 -0.83 -1.90 1.17
CA ASP A 183 0.29 -2.04 2.09
C ASP A 183 0.19 -3.30 2.96
N MET A 184 -1.01 -3.55 3.49
CA MET A 184 -1.27 -4.69 4.37
C MET A 184 -1.27 -6.03 3.62
N ASP A 185 -1.73 -6.04 2.37
CA ASP A 185 -1.67 -7.21 1.49
C ASP A 185 -0.22 -7.54 1.06
N MET A 186 0.57 -6.52 0.70
CA MET A 186 1.97 -6.70 0.32
C MET A 186 2.85 -7.11 1.50
N ALA A 187 2.62 -6.55 2.70
CA ALA A 187 3.27 -7.00 3.93
C ALA A 187 2.91 -8.46 4.25
N SER A 188 1.63 -8.83 4.08
CA SER A 188 1.14 -10.21 4.26
C SER A 188 1.80 -11.19 3.28
N ALA A 189 1.96 -10.81 2.01
CA ALA A 189 2.62 -11.61 0.99
C ALA A 189 4.10 -11.85 1.31
N ALA A 190 4.82 -10.80 1.71
CA ALA A 190 6.24 -10.87 2.01
C ALA A 190 6.53 -11.74 3.25
N CYS A 191 5.76 -11.56 4.34
CA CYS A 191 5.92 -12.30 5.58
C CYS A 191 4.61 -12.87 6.14
N PRO A 192 4.17 -14.04 5.67
CA PRO A 192 2.94 -14.66 6.15
C PRO A 192 2.95 -15.03 7.64
N SER A 193 4.12 -15.17 8.26
CA SER A 193 4.28 -15.51 9.68
C SER A 193 4.54 -14.31 10.60
N CYS A 194 4.65 -13.10 10.05
CA CYS A 194 4.88 -11.90 10.84
C CYS A 194 3.58 -11.39 11.48
N LYS A 195 3.74 -10.64 12.57
CA LYS A 195 2.66 -9.82 13.11
C LYS A 195 2.53 -8.54 12.29
N LEU A 196 1.31 -8.01 12.23
CA LEU A 196 1.00 -6.76 11.55
C LEU A 196 0.50 -5.73 12.56
N ILE A 197 0.95 -4.50 12.39
CA ILE A 197 0.44 -3.32 13.09
C ILE A 197 0.01 -2.34 12.01
N GLU A 198 -1.22 -1.84 12.11
CA GLU A 198 -1.68 -0.68 11.39
C GLU A 198 -1.75 0.51 12.35
N LEU A 199 -1.00 1.56 12.07
CA LEU A 199 -1.01 2.82 12.82
C LEU A 199 -1.68 3.92 11.98
N GLN A 200 -2.86 4.33 12.44
CA GLN A 200 -3.73 5.26 11.75
C GLN A 200 -3.43 6.70 12.17
N LEU A 201 -3.21 7.55 11.17
CA LEU A 201 -3.07 9.00 11.32
C LEU A 201 -4.41 9.70 11.02
N PRO A 202 -4.59 10.95 11.45
CA PRO A 202 -5.72 11.77 11.01
C PRO A 202 -5.85 11.79 9.47
N ILE A 203 -7.06 11.63 8.92
CA ILE A 203 -7.27 11.67 7.46
C ILE A 203 -6.78 12.98 6.81
N GLY A 204 -6.74 14.08 7.58
CA GLY A 204 -6.20 15.35 7.14
C GLY A 204 -4.74 15.27 6.68
N ASP A 205 -3.98 14.30 7.18
CA ASP A 205 -2.55 14.16 6.89
C ASP A 205 -2.32 13.65 5.47
N ALA A 206 -3.27 12.93 4.87
CA ALA A 206 -3.25 12.57 3.45
C ALA A 206 -3.55 13.75 2.52
N LEU A 207 -3.94 14.91 3.05
CA LEU A 207 -4.42 16.05 2.27
C LEU A 207 -3.38 17.14 2.17
N ASN A 208 -3.27 17.73 0.98
CA ASN A 208 -2.45 18.91 0.77
C ASN A 208 -3.02 20.12 1.54
N GLY A 209 -2.16 21.03 1.97
CA GLY A 209 -2.55 22.15 2.81
C GLY A 209 -1.52 23.29 2.81
N THR A 210 -1.54 24.10 3.87
CA THR A 210 -0.47 25.07 4.11
C THR A 210 0.81 24.34 4.51
N LYS A 211 1.95 25.03 4.50
CA LYS A 211 3.21 24.45 4.99
C LYS A 211 3.04 23.95 6.43
N GLU A 212 2.37 24.70 7.30
CA GLU A 212 2.17 24.30 8.70
C GLU A 212 1.33 23.03 8.83
N HIS A 213 0.35 22.83 7.94
CA HIS A 213 -0.45 21.59 7.89
C HIS A 213 0.41 20.40 7.47
N VAL A 214 1.19 20.57 6.40
CA VAL A 214 2.06 19.52 5.87
C VAL A 214 3.20 19.17 6.85
N ASP A 215 3.76 20.16 7.54
CA ASP A 215 4.76 19.96 8.60
C ASP A 215 4.18 19.21 9.80
N ALA A 216 2.92 19.49 10.18
CA ALA A 216 2.22 18.77 11.24
C ALA A 216 1.98 17.30 10.86
N ALA A 217 1.52 17.04 9.63
CA ALA A 217 1.36 15.67 9.12
C ALA A 217 2.68 14.88 9.20
N MET A 218 3.80 15.45 8.74
CA MET A 218 5.11 14.78 8.84
C MET A 218 5.55 14.53 10.30
N ALA A 219 5.16 15.38 11.24
CA ALA A 219 5.39 15.14 12.66
C ALA A 219 4.54 13.97 13.20
N ASP A 220 3.27 13.86 12.79
CA ASP A 220 2.40 12.72 13.13
C ASP A 220 2.95 11.39 12.58
N PHE A 221 3.53 11.38 11.37
CA PHE A 221 4.25 10.21 10.84
C PHE A 221 5.47 9.84 11.72
N GLY A 222 6.24 10.83 12.15
CA GLY A 222 7.36 10.61 13.09
C GLY A 222 6.91 10.01 14.43
N ASP A 223 5.80 10.51 14.99
CA ASP A 223 5.20 9.95 16.21
C ASP A 223 4.73 8.50 16.01
N ALA A 224 4.15 8.18 14.86
CA ALA A 224 3.76 6.82 14.50
C ALA A 224 4.98 5.88 14.38
N VAL A 225 6.10 6.29 13.77
CA VAL A 225 7.32 5.47 13.72
C VAL A 225 7.87 5.19 15.13
N ASN A 226 7.89 6.21 15.99
CA ASN A 226 8.25 6.06 17.38
C ASN A 226 7.33 5.08 18.13
N THR A 227 6.03 5.11 17.85
CA THR A 227 5.04 4.17 18.40
C THR A 227 5.29 2.75 17.89
N ALA A 228 5.54 2.57 16.58
CA ALA A 228 5.87 1.27 15.99
C ALA A 228 7.10 0.64 16.69
N ALA A 229 8.15 1.43 16.92
CA ALA A 229 9.33 0.97 17.66
C ALA A 229 9.00 0.52 19.08
N LYS A 230 8.15 1.25 19.82
CA LYS A 230 7.70 0.87 21.18
C LYS A 230 6.86 -0.41 21.17
N LEU A 231 6.10 -0.64 20.11
CA LEU A 231 5.31 -1.86 19.89
C LEU A 231 6.15 -3.04 19.38
N GLY A 232 7.46 -2.84 19.18
CA GLY A 232 8.39 -3.90 18.80
C GLY A 232 8.38 -4.22 17.31
N ALA A 233 8.07 -3.23 16.46
CA ALA A 233 8.24 -3.36 15.02
C ALA A 233 9.69 -3.72 14.66
N SER A 234 9.85 -4.67 13.75
CA SER A 234 11.11 -5.01 13.10
C SER A 234 11.33 -4.15 11.85
N ALA A 235 10.23 -3.80 11.18
CA ALA A 235 10.22 -2.91 10.04
C ALA A 235 8.96 -2.03 10.03
N VAL A 236 9.08 -0.84 9.46
CA VAL A 236 8.01 0.14 9.25
C VAL A 236 7.98 0.49 7.77
N SER A 237 6.80 0.50 7.15
CA SER A 237 6.58 1.06 5.81
C SER A 237 5.79 2.35 5.90
N MET A 238 6.19 3.34 5.11
CA MET A 238 5.42 4.55 4.84
C MET A 238 5.33 4.74 3.33
N SER A 239 4.15 4.55 2.77
CA SER A 239 3.93 4.72 1.34
C SER A 239 3.52 6.15 1.00
N TYR A 240 4.13 7.15 1.63
CA TYR A 240 3.81 8.58 1.47
C TYR A 240 5.03 9.40 1.05
N GLN A 241 4.80 10.43 0.24
CA GLN A 241 5.81 11.40 -0.16
C GLN A 241 5.31 12.83 0.06
N TYR A 242 6.03 13.58 0.89
CA TYR A 242 5.76 14.98 1.20
C TYR A 242 6.86 15.90 0.62
N PRO A 243 6.55 17.19 0.39
CA PRO A 243 7.58 18.20 0.15
C PRO A 243 8.60 18.22 1.29
N SER A 244 9.88 18.19 0.93
CA SER A 244 10.98 18.20 1.89
C SER A 244 11.60 19.59 2.03
N ASP A 245 12.05 19.90 3.25
CA ASP A 245 12.94 21.02 3.55
C ASP A 245 13.79 20.73 4.78
N THR A 246 14.72 21.63 5.09
CA THR A 246 15.66 21.45 6.20
C THR A 246 14.98 21.33 7.57
N ASP A 247 13.80 21.91 7.76
CA ASP A 247 13.10 21.87 9.05
C ASP A 247 12.54 20.47 9.30
N VAL A 248 11.98 19.82 8.28
CA VAL A 248 11.42 18.46 8.43
C VAL A 248 12.49 17.38 8.35
N GLU A 249 13.57 17.62 7.59
CA GLU A 249 14.70 16.68 7.46
C GLU A 249 15.54 16.60 8.74
N PHE A 250 15.94 17.76 9.28
CA PHE A 250 16.82 17.82 10.45
C PHE A 250 16.07 18.09 11.75
N GLY A 251 14.78 18.44 11.68
CA GLY A 251 13.90 18.64 12.82
C GLY A 251 13.39 17.34 13.43
N GLN A 252 12.28 17.43 14.15
CA GLN A 252 11.76 16.30 14.94
C GLN A 252 11.24 15.19 14.03
N ALA A 253 10.44 15.53 13.01
CA ALA A 253 9.88 14.60 12.03
C ALA A 253 10.95 13.69 11.41
N GLY A 254 12.06 14.24 10.89
CA GLY A 254 13.12 13.43 10.30
C GLY A 254 13.92 12.61 11.32
N ARG A 255 14.19 13.18 12.51
CA ARG A 255 14.91 12.46 13.58
C ARG A 255 14.14 11.28 14.14
N ASP A 256 12.82 11.38 14.18
CA ASP A 256 11.93 10.30 14.63
C ASP A 256 11.90 9.10 13.68
N LEU A 257 12.44 9.25 12.46
CA LEU A 257 12.60 8.14 11.53
C LEU A 257 13.90 7.35 11.73
N PHE A 258 14.79 7.78 12.64
CA PHE A 258 16.06 7.11 12.88
C PHE A 258 15.97 6.09 14.03
N HIS A 259 15.80 4.82 13.68
CA HIS A 259 15.73 3.72 14.66
C HIS A 259 16.73 2.59 14.37
N PRO A 260 17.95 2.64 14.92
CA PRO A 260 18.88 1.52 14.83
C PRO A 260 18.27 0.23 15.38
N GLY A 261 18.35 -0.86 14.62
CA GLY A 261 17.71 -2.14 14.96
C GLY A 261 16.33 -2.37 14.33
N MET A 262 15.75 -1.35 13.69
CA MET A 262 14.45 -1.40 13.00
C MET A 262 14.61 -0.80 11.60
N ALA A 263 14.08 -1.46 10.57
CA ALA A 263 14.10 -0.90 9.23
C ALA A 263 12.95 0.11 9.08
N VAL A 264 13.26 1.35 8.71
CA VAL A 264 12.25 2.36 8.34
C VAL A 264 12.35 2.54 6.83
N LEU A 265 11.26 2.24 6.12
CA LEU A 265 11.20 2.21 4.67
C LEU A 265 10.16 3.21 4.18
N ALA A 266 10.42 3.75 2.99
CA ALA A 266 9.46 4.59 2.29
C ALA A 266 9.48 4.34 0.79
N SER A 267 8.33 4.50 0.15
CA SER A 267 8.20 4.46 -1.30
C SER A 267 9.05 5.56 -1.94
N SER A 268 9.76 5.26 -3.03
CA SER A 268 10.68 6.24 -3.65
C SER A 268 9.98 7.32 -4.46
N GLY A 269 8.70 7.14 -4.75
CA GLY A 269 7.87 8.01 -5.57
C GLY A 269 7.45 7.36 -6.90
N ASP A 270 6.43 7.94 -7.53
CA ASP A 270 5.75 7.35 -8.69
C ASP A 270 5.73 8.26 -9.93
N SER A 271 6.66 9.23 -9.98
CA SER A 271 6.76 10.26 -11.03
C SER A 271 8.01 10.14 -11.90
N GLY A 272 8.75 9.04 -11.79
CA GLY A 272 10.01 8.83 -12.51
C GLY A 272 11.18 9.59 -11.89
N TYR A 273 12.16 9.97 -12.71
CA TYR A 273 13.34 10.71 -12.24
C TYR A 273 13.01 12.16 -11.82
N GLU A 274 13.31 12.50 -10.57
CA GLU A 274 13.00 13.78 -9.91
C GLU A 274 14.13 14.82 -10.02
N GLY A 275 15.27 14.47 -10.59
CA GLY A 275 16.39 15.39 -10.80
C GLY A 275 17.43 15.36 -9.68
N ASN A 276 18.13 16.49 -9.52
CA ASN A 276 19.40 16.55 -8.79
C ASN A 276 19.40 17.51 -7.59
N VAL A 277 18.25 17.96 -7.11
CA VAL A 277 18.23 19.00 -6.06
C VAL A 277 17.33 18.63 -4.89
N HIS A 278 16.10 18.17 -5.12
CA HIS A 278 15.23 17.73 -4.03
C HIS A 278 14.39 16.52 -4.44
N THR A 279 14.42 15.50 -3.60
CA THR A 279 13.46 14.39 -3.66
C THR A 279 12.53 14.47 -2.43
N GLY A 280 11.40 13.76 -2.43
CA GLY A 280 10.43 13.91 -1.35
C GLY A 280 10.84 13.25 -0.02
N TRP A 281 10.35 13.80 1.09
CA TRP A 281 10.37 13.19 2.41
C TRP A 281 9.34 12.06 2.48
N PRO A 282 9.59 10.92 3.16
CA PRO A 282 10.77 10.62 3.98
C PRO A 282 11.86 9.83 3.26
N GLN A 283 11.63 9.35 2.03
CA GLN A 283 12.57 8.48 1.32
C GLN A 283 13.93 9.13 1.03
N ASN A 284 13.99 10.47 1.01
CA ASN A 284 15.22 11.22 0.82
C ASN A 284 16.17 11.14 2.03
N LEU A 285 15.69 10.78 3.23
CA LEU A 285 16.52 10.77 4.42
C LEU A 285 17.64 9.72 4.33
N PRO A 286 18.88 10.02 4.78
CA PRO A 286 20.01 9.08 4.71
C PRO A 286 19.83 7.79 5.52
N TRP A 287 18.90 7.77 6.47
CA TRP A 287 18.60 6.65 7.35
C TRP A 287 17.25 5.97 7.06
N VAL A 288 16.53 6.42 6.04
CA VAL A 288 15.33 5.73 5.53
C VAL A 288 15.74 4.92 4.30
N VAL A 289 15.23 3.70 4.20
CA VAL A 289 15.39 2.87 3.01
C VAL A 289 14.40 3.36 1.97
N SER A 290 14.90 3.95 0.88
CA SER A 290 14.08 4.34 -0.27
C SER A 290 13.85 3.12 -1.15
N VAL A 291 12.58 2.77 -1.34
CA VAL A 291 12.18 1.57 -2.07
C VAL A 291 11.60 1.95 -3.43
N GLY A 292 12.36 1.68 -4.49
CA GLY A 292 11.98 1.94 -5.86
C GLY A 292 11.07 0.87 -6.47
N GLY A 293 10.96 0.89 -7.80
CA GLY A 293 9.92 0.14 -8.50
C GLY A 293 10.35 -0.52 -9.80
N THR A 294 9.81 -1.71 -10.06
CA THR A 294 10.01 -2.46 -11.31
C THR A 294 8.69 -2.85 -11.97
N SER A 295 8.73 -3.07 -13.28
CA SER A 295 7.74 -3.83 -14.01
C SER A 295 8.14 -5.31 -13.97
N LEU A 296 7.27 -6.16 -13.43
CA LEU A 296 7.51 -7.59 -13.28
C LEU A 296 6.84 -8.36 -14.42
N PHE A 297 7.62 -9.03 -15.25
CA PHE A 297 7.11 -9.84 -16.36
C PHE A 297 7.23 -11.33 -16.05
N GLN A 298 6.21 -12.11 -16.42
CA GLN A 298 6.28 -13.57 -16.33
C GLN A 298 6.46 -14.20 -17.71
N ASN A 299 7.48 -15.05 -17.84
CA ASN A 299 7.81 -15.80 -19.06
C ASN A 299 7.90 -17.29 -18.73
N GLY A 300 6.81 -18.03 -18.96
CA GLY A 300 6.68 -19.40 -18.49
C GLY A 300 6.70 -19.45 -16.96
N ASP A 301 7.62 -20.23 -16.39
CA ASP A 301 7.79 -20.33 -14.93
C ASP A 301 8.79 -19.28 -14.37
N GLY A 302 9.41 -18.48 -15.24
CA GLY A 302 10.41 -17.48 -14.87
C GLY A 302 9.83 -16.07 -14.77
N TYR A 303 10.46 -15.24 -13.95
CA TYR A 303 10.13 -13.83 -13.79
C TYR A 303 11.30 -12.94 -14.21
N THR A 304 11.01 -11.71 -14.67
CA THR A 304 12.02 -10.73 -15.05
C THR A 304 11.55 -9.34 -14.67
N ASP A 305 12.35 -8.65 -13.87
CA ASP A 305 12.17 -7.24 -13.54
C ASP A 305 12.85 -6.34 -14.57
N VAL A 306 12.17 -5.25 -14.92
CA VAL A 306 12.67 -4.13 -15.73
C VAL A 306 12.34 -2.85 -14.96
N VAL A 307 13.15 -1.80 -15.09
CA VAL A 307 12.84 -0.50 -14.48
C VAL A 307 11.41 -0.07 -14.84
N TRP A 308 10.61 0.21 -13.81
CA TRP A 308 9.32 0.85 -14.03
C TRP A 308 9.54 2.32 -14.40
N GLY A 309 8.93 2.76 -15.50
CA GLY A 309 9.07 4.14 -15.97
C GLY A 309 8.62 5.21 -14.95
N GLY A 310 7.76 4.85 -14.00
CA GLY A 310 7.31 5.72 -12.92
C GLY A 310 8.12 5.63 -11.62
N ALA A 311 9.07 4.70 -11.49
CA ALA A 311 9.82 4.54 -10.24
C ALA A 311 10.59 5.83 -9.90
N GLY A 312 10.43 6.34 -8.69
CA GLY A 312 11.09 7.54 -8.21
C GLY A 312 12.60 7.35 -8.08
N SER A 313 13.37 8.30 -8.60
CA SER A 313 14.82 8.34 -8.40
C SER A 313 15.35 9.76 -8.44
N GLY A 314 16.52 10.00 -7.86
CA GLY A 314 17.13 11.33 -7.88
C GLY A 314 18.25 11.52 -6.87
N CYS A 315 18.69 12.76 -6.76
CA CYS A 315 19.61 13.21 -5.72
C CYS A 315 18.91 14.13 -4.73
N GLU A 316 19.29 14.02 -3.46
CA GLU A 316 19.01 15.03 -2.44
C GLU A 316 20.34 15.67 -2.04
N THR A 317 20.64 16.83 -2.62
CA THR A 317 21.96 17.47 -2.50
C THR A 317 22.16 18.22 -1.19
N ASP A 318 21.09 18.42 -0.42
CA ASP A 318 21.21 19.03 0.91
C ASP A 318 21.44 17.98 2.01
N LEU A 319 21.31 16.69 1.68
CA LEU A 319 21.54 15.58 2.60
C LEU A 319 22.84 14.83 2.29
N PRO A 320 23.50 14.26 3.32
CA PRO A 320 24.67 13.42 3.12
C PRO A 320 24.29 12.10 2.42
N ALA A 321 25.29 11.38 1.90
CA ALA A 321 25.10 10.03 1.40
C ALA A 321 24.33 9.13 2.40
N ALA A 322 23.52 8.22 1.87
CA ALA A 322 22.79 7.25 2.68
C ALA A 322 23.73 6.43 3.56
N ILE A 323 23.27 6.04 4.75
CA ILE A 323 24.11 5.31 5.71
C ILE A 323 24.51 3.97 5.09
N GLY A 324 25.83 3.76 5.00
CA GLY A 324 26.43 2.55 4.42
C GLY A 324 26.52 2.53 2.89
N ALA A 325 26.03 3.56 2.19
CA ALA A 325 26.18 3.66 0.74
C ALA A 325 27.67 3.72 0.35
N PRO A 326 28.13 2.90 -0.61
CA PRO A 326 29.48 2.97 -1.13
C PRO A 326 29.76 4.35 -1.77
N PRO A 327 31.00 4.88 -1.72
CA PRO A 327 31.34 6.15 -2.38
C PRO A 327 31.01 6.19 -3.88
N ALA A 328 31.00 5.04 -4.56
CA ALA A 328 30.62 4.94 -5.96
C ALA A 328 29.12 5.24 -6.20
N VAL A 329 28.25 4.96 -5.23
CA VAL A 329 26.82 5.28 -5.28
C VAL A 329 26.63 6.78 -5.13
N SER A 330 27.13 7.35 -4.02
CA SER A 330 26.97 8.78 -3.73
C SER A 330 27.70 9.69 -4.71
N ALA A 331 28.77 9.21 -5.38
CA ALA A 331 29.43 9.96 -6.44
C ALA A 331 28.50 10.35 -7.61
N ASN A 332 27.43 9.58 -7.88
CA ASN A 332 26.41 9.96 -8.87
C ASN A 332 25.67 11.25 -8.50
N CYS A 333 25.64 11.57 -7.21
CA CYS A 333 25.04 12.78 -6.64
C CYS A 333 26.10 13.69 -6.00
N GLY A 334 27.37 13.64 -6.45
CA GLY A 334 28.42 14.52 -5.94
C GLY A 334 28.82 14.28 -4.47
N GLY A 335 28.54 13.10 -3.93
CA GLY A 335 28.79 12.73 -2.53
C GLY A 335 27.55 12.82 -1.63
N HIS A 336 26.40 13.17 -2.19
CA HIS A 336 25.13 13.32 -1.49
C HIS A 336 24.24 12.08 -1.59
N ARG A 337 23.06 12.15 -0.97
CA ARG A 337 22.05 11.11 -1.05
C ARG A 337 21.66 10.86 -2.51
N ALA A 338 21.68 9.59 -2.90
CA ALA A 338 21.13 9.09 -4.15
C ALA A 338 20.01 8.09 -3.81
N SER A 339 18.82 8.29 -4.36
CA SER A 339 17.68 7.39 -4.19
C SER A 339 17.34 6.72 -5.51
N SER A 340 16.92 5.46 -5.55
CA SER A 340 16.52 4.54 -4.46
C SER A 340 17.64 3.61 -3.95
N ASP A 341 17.37 2.84 -2.90
CA ASP A 341 18.31 1.87 -2.29
C ASP A 341 18.09 0.43 -2.75
N VAL A 342 16.84 0.02 -2.97
CA VAL A 342 16.40 -1.32 -3.41
C VAL A 342 15.03 -1.18 -4.07
N SER A 343 14.61 -2.15 -4.89
CA SER A 343 13.30 -2.12 -5.53
C SER A 343 12.58 -3.46 -5.50
N ALA A 344 11.28 -3.44 -5.78
CA ALA A 344 10.43 -4.60 -6.07
C ALA A 344 9.31 -4.14 -7.02
N VAL A 345 8.37 -5.04 -7.33
CA VAL A 345 7.28 -4.78 -8.27
C VAL A 345 6.47 -3.55 -7.86
N ALA A 346 6.23 -2.68 -8.83
CA ALA A 346 5.53 -1.42 -8.64
C ALA A 346 4.69 -1.00 -9.85
N ASP A 347 4.99 -1.45 -11.08
CA ASP A 347 4.27 -0.94 -12.26
C ASP A 347 2.79 -1.37 -12.26
N PRO A 348 1.80 -0.45 -12.28
CA PRO A 348 0.37 -0.80 -12.38
C PRO A 348 0.02 -1.58 -13.67
N ASN A 349 0.84 -1.48 -14.72
CA ASN A 349 0.69 -2.28 -15.95
C ASN A 349 1.03 -3.77 -15.73
N THR A 350 1.83 -4.05 -14.71
CA THR A 350 2.13 -5.38 -14.17
C THR A 350 1.74 -5.43 -12.69
N GLY A 351 0.57 -4.86 -12.36
CA GLY A 351 0.18 -4.55 -10.98
C GLY A 351 -0.09 -5.76 -10.10
N VAL A 352 -0.12 -5.52 -8.80
CA VAL A 352 -0.44 -6.51 -7.77
C VAL A 352 -1.95 -6.58 -7.54
N ALA A 353 -2.42 -7.75 -7.12
CA ALA A 353 -3.81 -7.93 -6.70
C ALA A 353 -3.97 -7.46 -5.25
N VAL A 354 -4.93 -6.57 -5.03
CA VAL A 354 -5.27 -6.01 -3.70
C VAL A 354 -6.75 -6.27 -3.42
N PHE A 355 -7.08 -6.59 -2.17
CA PHE A 355 -8.45 -6.81 -1.74
C PHE A 355 -8.95 -5.66 -0.83
N ASP A 356 -9.97 -4.95 -1.28
CA ASP A 356 -10.52 -3.78 -0.58
C ASP A 356 -12.05 -3.74 -0.68
N THR A 357 -12.72 -3.73 0.46
CA THR A 357 -14.18 -3.57 0.54
C THR A 357 -14.63 -2.28 1.22
N TYR A 358 -13.69 -1.43 1.64
CA TYR A 358 -13.99 -0.22 2.36
C TYR A 358 -14.40 0.91 1.40
N SER A 359 -15.71 1.13 1.30
CA SER A 359 -16.30 2.11 0.38
C SER A 359 -17.24 3.10 1.08
N PRO A 360 -16.75 3.93 2.03
CA PRO A 360 -17.58 4.84 2.83
C PRO A 360 -18.24 5.96 2.01
N PHE A 361 -17.75 6.26 0.80
CA PHE A 361 -18.28 7.31 -0.08
C PHE A 361 -19.13 6.75 -1.24
N SER A 362 -18.59 5.80 -2.00
CA SER A 362 -19.27 5.22 -3.17
C SER A 362 -20.33 4.19 -2.79
N GLY A 363 -20.22 3.58 -1.61
CA GLY A 363 -21.15 2.59 -1.09
C GLY A 363 -21.12 1.24 -1.83
N ALA A 364 -20.13 1.01 -2.69
CA ALA A 364 -19.95 -0.24 -3.41
C ALA A 364 -18.52 -0.78 -3.21
N PRO A 365 -18.35 -1.99 -2.64
CA PRO A 365 -17.02 -2.53 -2.37
C PRO A 365 -16.27 -2.82 -3.67
N TYR A 366 -14.95 -2.58 -3.67
CA TYR A 366 -14.12 -2.84 -4.84
C TYR A 366 -13.82 -4.35 -5.03
N ASN A 367 -13.71 -5.12 -3.95
CA ASN A 367 -13.24 -6.52 -3.95
C ASN A 367 -11.81 -6.61 -4.47
N TRP A 368 -11.54 -7.39 -5.54
CA TRP A 368 -10.21 -7.52 -6.11
C TRP A 368 -9.93 -6.41 -7.14
N ILE A 369 -8.99 -5.54 -6.82
CA ILE A 369 -8.48 -4.47 -7.68
C ILE A 369 -7.02 -4.72 -8.05
N LEU A 370 -6.53 -3.96 -9.03
CA LEU A 370 -5.12 -3.96 -9.41
C LEU A 370 -4.52 -2.61 -9.07
N VAL A 371 -3.43 -2.65 -8.32
CA VAL A 371 -2.74 -1.46 -7.84
C VAL A 371 -1.26 -1.60 -8.15
N GLY A 372 -0.60 -0.47 -8.36
CA GLY A 372 0.85 -0.33 -8.44
C GLY A 372 1.29 0.92 -7.71
N GLY A 373 2.47 1.43 -8.06
CA GLY A 373 3.21 2.39 -7.28
C GLY A 373 4.34 1.74 -6.50
N THR A 374 5.36 2.53 -6.18
CA THR A 374 6.40 2.16 -5.21
C THR A 374 5.81 1.92 -3.82
N SER A 375 4.58 2.40 -3.58
CA SER A 375 3.68 1.94 -2.52
C SER A 375 3.50 0.43 -2.43
N ALA A 376 3.49 -0.31 -3.54
CA ALA A 376 3.44 -1.78 -3.46
C ALA A 376 4.78 -2.37 -2.96
N SER A 377 5.87 -1.71 -3.34
CA SER A 377 7.24 -2.17 -3.16
C SER A 377 7.72 -1.99 -1.72
N SER A 378 7.49 -0.82 -1.13
CA SER A 378 7.90 -0.49 0.26
C SER A 378 7.41 -1.49 1.32
N PRO A 379 6.11 -1.76 1.47
CA PRO A 379 5.56 -2.70 2.47
C PRO A 379 5.98 -4.15 2.19
N PHE A 380 6.18 -4.52 0.92
CA PHE A 380 6.74 -5.82 0.57
C PHE A 380 8.17 -5.96 1.11
N VAL A 381 9.04 -4.99 0.85
CA VAL A 381 10.43 -5.00 1.34
C VAL A 381 10.47 -4.87 2.87
N ALA A 382 9.58 -4.11 3.49
CA ALA A 382 9.42 -4.06 4.94
C ALA A 382 9.11 -5.45 5.52
N GLY A 383 8.22 -6.19 4.87
CA GLY A 383 7.93 -7.58 5.23
C GLY A 383 9.15 -8.50 5.07
N LEU A 384 10.03 -8.27 4.09
CA LEU A 384 11.26 -9.04 3.95
C LEU A 384 12.25 -8.76 5.08
N TYR A 385 12.40 -7.50 5.54
CA TYR A 385 13.20 -7.19 6.75
C TYR A 385 12.68 -7.92 7.99
N ALA A 386 11.36 -7.88 8.22
CA ALA A 386 10.75 -8.58 9.35
C ALA A 386 10.90 -10.10 9.26
N ARG A 387 10.90 -10.65 8.05
CA ARG A 387 11.03 -12.10 7.78
C ARG A 387 12.47 -12.59 7.79
N GLY A 388 13.42 -11.81 7.27
CA GLY A 388 14.85 -12.13 7.31
C GLY A 388 15.40 -12.07 8.72
N GLY A 389 14.94 -11.07 9.50
CA GLY A 389 15.22 -10.95 10.92
C GLY A 389 16.64 -10.49 11.24
N HIS A 390 17.38 -9.99 10.25
CA HIS A 390 18.74 -9.47 10.43
C HIS A 390 18.76 -7.97 10.78
N THR A 391 17.74 -7.49 11.48
CA THR A 391 17.54 -6.06 11.73
C THR A 391 18.51 -5.44 12.75
N SER A 392 19.19 -6.24 13.58
CA SER A 392 20.06 -5.73 14.66
C SER A 392 21.21 -4.83 14.20
N GLN A 393 21.60 -4.89 12.92
CA GLN A 393 22.66 -4.05 12.32
C GLN A 393 22.09 -2.96 11.42
N VAL A 394 20.77 -2.86 11.29
CA VAL A 394 20.10 -1.84 10.47
C VAL A 394 20.24 -0.48 11.14
N MET A 395 20.71 0.50 10.38
CA MET A 395 20.76 1.92 10.73
C MET A 395 20.14 2.78 9.61
N GLY A 396 19.47 2.14 8.64
CA GLY A 396 19.10 2.69 7.34
C GLY A 396 19.39 1.65 6.26
N PRO A 397 19.78 2.05 5.03
CA PRO A 397 20.02 1.09 3.94
C PRO A 397 21.37 0.35 4.02
N ASN A 398 22.13 0.49 5.11
CA ASN A 398 23.49 -0.03 5.22
C ASN A 398 23.61 -1.55 5.06
N THR A 399 22.60 -2.31 5.49
CA THR A 399 22.58 -3.77 5.35
C THR A 399 22.39 -4.20 3.90
N LEU A 400 21.67 -3.42 3.09
CA LEU A 400 21.51 -3.68 1.65
C LEU A 400 22.86 -3.60 0.92
N TYR A 401 23.63 -2.55 1.23
CA TYR A 401 24.94 -2.30 0.60
C TYR A 401 26.04 -3.27 1.05
N THR A 402 25.84 -3.96 2.18
CA THR A 402 26.80 -4.93 2.74
C THR A 402 26.30 -6.37 2.64
N ALA A 403 25.14 -6.58 2.02
CA ALA A 403 24.55 -7.89 1.83
C ALA A 403 25.48 -8.84 1.05
N PRO A 404 25.41 -10.15 1.31
CA PRO A 404 26.21 -11.12 0.58
C PRO A 404 25.86 -11.12 -0.91
N LYS A 405 26.86 -11.40 -1.74
CA LYS A 405 26.67 -11.49 -3.20
C LYS A 405 25.56 -12.49 -3.52
N GLY A 406 24.62 -12.06 -4.36
CA GLY A 406 23.46 -12.85 -4.76
C GLY A 406 22.23 -12.67 -3.88
N ALA A 407 22.28 -11.83 -2.83
CA ALA A 407 21.09 -11.43 -2.07
C ALA A 407 20.07 -10.64 -2.90
N PHE A 408 20.51 -10.03 -4.01
CA PHE A 408 19.69 -9.27 -4.93
C PHE A 408 19.93 -9.71 -6.38
N THR A 409 18.89 -9.63 -7.20
CA THR A 409 18.95 -9.75 -8.65
C THR A 409 19.11 -8.34 -9.24
N ASP A 410 20.21 -8.13 -9.95
CA ASP A 410 20.55 -6.86 -10.60
C ASP A 410 19.61 -6.58 -11.79
N VAL A 411 18.93 -5.43 -11.81
CA VAL A 411 18.01 -5.05 -12.88
C VAL A 411 18.76 -4.19 -13.89
N THR A 412 19.07 -4.76 -15.06
CA THR A 412 19.96 -4.11 -16.03
C THR A 412 19.25 -3.56 -17.26
N LEU A 413 17.91 -3.44 -17.23
CA LEU A 413 17.10 -3.00 -18.36
C LEU A 413 16.07 -1.93 -17.94
N GLY A 414 15.87 -0.95 -18.83
CA GLY A 414 14.86 0.10 -18.68
C GLY A 414 15.40 1.41 -18.12
N GLN A 415 14.51 2.40 -18.04
CA GLN A 415 14.79 3.75 -17.55
C GLN A 415 13.50 4.42 -17.07
N ASN A 416 13.60 5.35 -16.12
CA ASN A 416 12.48 6.11 -15.53
C ASN A 416 12.48 7.59 -15.93
N ALA A 417 13.24 7.95 -16.96
CA ALA A 417 13.27 9.28 -17.53
C ALA A 417 13.40 9.19 -19.04
N PRO A 418 12.83 10.13 -19.83
CA PRO A 418 13.21 10.28 -21.22
C PRO A 418 14.71 10.56 -21.36
N ALA A 419 15.33 10.07 -22.44
CA ALA A 419 16.79 10.16 -22.63
C ALA A 419 17.37 11.59 -22.57
N HIS A 420 16.58 12.62 -22.88
CA HIS A 420 17.00 14.03 -22.84
C HIS A 420 16.89 14.67 -21.44
N VAL A 421 16.16 14.04 -20.52
CA VAL A 421 16.03 14.47 -19.11
C VAL A 421 17.12 13.85 -18.26
N CYS A 422 17.55 12.63 -18.62
CA CYS A 422 18.61 11.94 -17.91
C CYS A 422 19.98 12.61 -18.10
N PRO A 423 20.72 12.90 -17.01
CA PRO A 423 22.06 13.46 -17.13
C PRO A 423 23.02 12.49 -17.81
N THR A 424 23.61 12.91 -18.93
CA THR A 424 24.60 12.10 -19.66
C THR A 424 25.85 11.77 -18.86
N ALA A 425 26.21 12.61 -17.89
CA ALA A 425 27.36 12.39 -17.00
C ALA A 425 27.09 11.34 -15.91
N THR A 426 25.82 11.14 -15.54
CA THR A 426 25.39 10.24 -14.46
C THR A 426 24.15 9.46 -14.88
N PRO A 427 24.23 8.63 -15.94
CA PRO A 427 23.07 7.92 -16.49
C PRO A 427 22.47 6.91 -15.50
N ALA A 428 23.26 6.44 -14.52
CA ALA A 428 22.78 5.60 -13.43
C ALA A 428 21.68 6.26 -12.59
N LEU A 429 21.51 7.59 -12.66
CA LEU A 429 20.43 8.27 -11.94
C LEU A 429 19.04 8.02 -12.52
N CYS A 430 18.93 7.50 -13.73
CA CYS A 430 17.62 7.28 -14.37
C CYS A 430 17.52 6.02 -15.22
N SER A 431 18.63 5.35 -15.50
CA SER A 431 18.70 4.19 -16.40
C SER A 431 19.34 3.04 -15.69
N ALA A 432 18.78 1.85 -15.89
CA ALA A 432 19.34 0.62 -15.37
C ALA A 432 20.80 0.45 -15.80
N GLN A 433 21.68 0.07 -14.88
CA GLN A 433 23.08 -0.23 -15.14
C GLN A 433 23.43 -1.60 -14.57
N LYS A 434 24.72 -1.97 -14.62
CA LYS A 434 25.21 -3.11 -13.87
C LYS A 434 25.58 -2.66 -12.47
N GLY A 435 25.07 -3.34 -11.45
CA GLY A 435 25.24 -2.96 -10.05
C GLY A 435 24.24 -1.89 -9.66
N TRP A 436 24.62 -0.96 -8.79
CA TRP A 436 23.68 0.06 -8.33
C TRP A 436 23.30 1.04 -9.46
N ASP A 437 22.00 1.28 -9.60
CA ASP A 437 21.41 2.42 -10.28
C ASP A 437 20.26 2.99 -9.47
N ALA A 438 19.89 4.24 -9.71
CA ALA A 438 18.93 4.95 -8.89
C ALA A 438 17.48 4.44 -9.06
N PRO A 439 16.99 4.03 -10.25
CA PRO A 439 15.64 3.48 -10.35
C PRO A 439 15.45 2.15 -9.60
N THR A 440 16.51 1.34 -9.46
CA THR A 440 16.39 -0.01 -8.87
C THR A 440 17.26 -0.28 -7.64
N GLY A 441 18.07 0.69 -7.24
CA GLY A 441 18.98 0.56 -6.12
C GLY A 441 19.99 -0.57 -6.33
N VAL A 442 20.15 -1.43 -5.33
CA VAL A 442 20.96 -2.66 -5.43
C VAL A 442 20.30 -3.77 -6.27
N GLY A 443 19.10 -3.53 -6.81
CA GLY A 443 18.29 -4.48 -7.56
C GLY A 443 17.05 -4.91 -6.79
N VAL A 444 16.52 -6.09 -7.14
CA VAL A 444 15.33 -6.68 -6.50
C VAL A 444 15.68 -7.85 -5.58
N PRO A 445 14.85 -8.20 -4.58
CA PRO A 445 15.10 -9.32 -3.68
C PRO A 445 15.39 -10.64 -4.39
N ASN A 446 16.36 -11.39 -3.87
CA ASN A 446 16.63 -12.77 -4.25
C ASN A 446 16.79 -13.63 -2.99
N GLY A 447 15.66 -14.00 -2.41
CA GLY A 447 15.56 -14.59 -1.09
C GLY A 447 15.70 -13.56 0.04
N LEU A 448 16.08 -14.03 1.23
CA LEU A 448 16.10 -13.22 2.46
C LEU A 448 17.49 -12.76 2.91
N ALA A 449 18.55 -13.10 2.16
CA ALA A 449 19.92 -12.90 2.64
C ALA A 449 20.35 -11.43 2.81
N GLY A 450 19.59 -10.49 2.22
CA GLY A 450 19.83 -9.05 2.35
C GLY A 450 19.04 -8.36 3.46
N PHE A 451 18.22 -9.10 4.22
CA PHE A 451 17.15 -8.55 5.07
C PHE A 451 17.19 -9.07 6.51
#